data_AF-A0A146L8T8-F1
#
_entry.id   AF-A0A146L8T8-F1
#
_cell.length_a   1.000
_cell.length_b   1.000
_cell.length_c   1.000
_cell.angle_alpha   90.00
_cell.angle_beta   90.00
_cell.angle_gamma   90.00
#
_symmetry.space_group_name_H-M   'P 1'
#
loop_
_entity.id
_entity.type
_entity.pdbx_description
1 polymer ?
#
loop_
_entity_poly.entity_id
_entity_poly.type
_entity_poly.pdbx_seq_one_letter_code
_entity_poly.pdbx_strand_id
1 'polypeptide(L)'
;MNNKRKNGVSTPGPPKKLRMDDDEEEDVGSFETTLAAMTEMDDFEECIGEGPDVEGKYKKWARKEPPELNPRTDTISFQQLEIDHYNGLPLPDMPGSQVGPVPVMRLYGVTMDGNSVCCHAHGFTPYFYATAPNGLTGTHLYDFQAALNKAIIADLRSNREQIQEAVVMVELEKMQSIYGYSGEKMQNFLKIFVALPRLIAPAKRLLERTTVFEEFPNHIYLIFEANIDFDIRFMVDCGITGCNWIELPSKTWTRRTANGAGGTQRITSRCQIEVDIAYNKLVSHEPEGEWAKVAPFRILSFDIECAGRKGVFPEPNQDPVIQIANMVVRQGQHEPFIRNIFTLKSCAPIVGIQVISSEKEDQMLEKWAEFVREVDPDLFTGYNINNFDFPYLINRANHLKCQNFTFLGRIKNNKS
;
A
#
# COMPACT_ATOMS: atom_id res chain seq x y z
N MET A 1 -19.46 -60.25 22.63
CA MET A 1 -20.35 -61.42 22.53
C MET A 1 -21.58 -61.03 21.73
N ASN A 2 -21.82 -61.71 20.59
CA ASN A 2 -23.10 -62.05 19.90
C ASN A 2 -24.34 -61.16 20.09
N ASN A 3 -25.22 -60.87 19.12
CA ASN A 3 -25.45 -61.36 17.75
C ASN A 3 -26.59 -60.50 17.12
N LYS A 4 -26.49 -60.26 15.81
CA LYS A 4 -27.53 -60.29 14.75
C LYS A 4 -28.94 -59.69 14.94
N ARG A 5 -29.30 -58.79 13.99
CA ARG A 5 -30.57 -58.76 13.22
C ARG A 5 -30.26 -58.23 11.81
N LYS A 6 -30.15 -59.09 10.79
CA LYS A 6 -31.15 -59.54 9.77
C LYS A 6 -31.53 -58.49 8.70
N ASN A 7 -31.22 -58.90 7.46
CA ASN A 7 -31.39 -58.26 6.15
C ASN A 7 -32.83 -57.85 5.79
N GLY A 8 -32.93 -56.81 4.96
CA GLY A 8 -34.00 -56.57 3.97
C GLY A 8 -33.39 -56.32 2.59
N VAL A 9 -34.00 -56.88 1.55
CA VAL A 9 -33.51 -57.04 0.17
C VAL A 9 -34.10 -55.99 -0.76
N SER A 10 -33.36 -55.48 -1.75
CA SER A 10 -33.90 -55.11 -3.08
C SER A 10 -32.83 -55.04 -4.20
N THR A 11 -32.86 -56.07 -5.04
CA THR A 11 -32.69 -56.20 -6.52
C THR A 11 -31.71 -55.33 -7.37
N PRO A 12 -31.19 -55.90 -8.49
CA PRO A 12 -29.98 -55.42 -9.18
C PRO A 12 -30.26 -54.54 -10.43
N GLY A 13 -29.36 -53.58 -10.69
CA GLY A 13 -29.30 -52.79 -11.94
C GLY A 13 -28.26 -53.33 -12.95
N PRO A 14 -28.40 -53.03 -14.26
CA PRO A 14 -27.64 -53.62 -15.37
C PRO A 14 -26.29 -52.91 -15.64
N PRO A 15 -25.42 -53.44 -16.54
CA PRO A 15 -23.97 -53.34 -16.40
C PRO A 15 -23.31 -52.11 -17.05
N LYS A 16 -22.08 -51.87 -16.59
CA LYS A 16 -21.10 -50.82 -16.94
C LYS A 16 -20.95 -50.54 -18.44
N LYS A 17 -20.79 -49.25 -18.78
CA LYS A 17 -20.05 -48.78 -19.97
C LYS A 17 -18.74 -48.12 -19.57
N LEU A 18 -17.72 -48.41 -20.35
CA LEU A 18 -16.32 -48.01 -20.23
C LEU A 18 -16.12 -46.49 -20.37
N ARG A 19 -15.17 -45.96 -19.60
CA ARG A 19 -14.58 -44.63 -19.74
C ARG A 19 -13.66 -44.64 -20.96
N MET A 20 -13.86 -43.72 -21.89
CA MET A 20 -12.84 -43.29 -22.86
C MET A 20 -12.21 -42.01 -22.31
N ASP A 21 -10.89 -41.95 -22.42
CA ASP A 21 -10.05 -40.77 -22.18
C ASP A 21 -10.51 -39.61 -23.07
N ASP A 22 -10.60 -38.41 -22.50
CA ASP A 22 -10.59 -37.15 -23.24
C ASP A 22 -9.36 -36.36 -22.79
N ASP A 23 -8.63 -35.92 -23.79
CA ASP A 23 -7.33 -35.28 -23.74
C ASP A 23 -7.32 -33.97 -22.92
N GLU A 24 -6.24 -33.78 -22.15
CA GLU A 24 -5.91 -32.52 -21.50
C GLU A 24 -5.47 -31.48 -22.54
N GLU A 25 -6.39 -30.65 -23.02
CA GLU A 25 -6.03 -29.32 -23.51
C GLU A 25 -5.80 -28.42 -22.28
N GLU A 26 -4.54 -28.25 -21.90
CA GLU A 26 -4.13 -27.25 -20.92
C GLU A 26 -4.53 -25.85 -21.43
N ASP A 27 -5.49 -25.24 -20.73
CA ASP A 27 -5.92 -23.86 -20.91
C ASP A 27 -4.81 -22.88 -20.47
N VAL A 28 -3.86 -22.63 -21.37
CA VAL A 28 -2.73 -21.71 -21.19
C VAL A 28 -3.19 -20.24 -21.06
N GLY A 29 -4.49 -19.94 -21.18
CA GLY A 29 -5.05 -18.59 -21.05
C GLY A 29 -5.57 -18.23 -19.66
N SER A 30 -5.82 -19.22 -18.80
CA SER A 30 -6.49 -19.03 -17.50
C SER A 30 -5.61 -18.29 -16.48
N PHE A 31 -4.32 -18.63 -16.39
CA PHE A 31 -3.43 -18.04 -15.41
C PHE A 31 -3.11 -16.57 -15.70
N GLU A 32 -2.79 -16.21 -16.94
CA GLU A 32 -2.53 -14.81 -17.30
C GLU A 32 -3.77 -13.93 -17.19
N THR A 33 -4.95 -14.46 -17.50
CA THR A 33 -6.21 -13.72 -17.36
C THR A 33 -6.58 -13.56 -15.88
N THR A 34 -6.31 -14.57 -15.06
CA THR A 34 -6.48 -14.51 -13.61
C THR A 34 -5.45 -13.58 -12.99
N LEU A 35 -4.20 -13.58 -13.45
CA LEU A 35 -3.16 -12.65 -13.01
C LEU A 35 -3.51 -11.21 -13.43
N ALA A 36 -4.03 -11.01 -14.64
CA ALA A 36 -4.54 -9.71 -15.10
C ALA A 36 -5.72 -9.24 -14.25
N ALA A 37 -6.65 -10.13 -13.92
CA ALA A 37 -7.78 -9.85 -13.02
C ALA A 37 -7.32 -9.63 -11.56
N MET A 38 -6.22 -10.26 -11.12
CA MET A 38 -5.62 -10.03 -9.81
C MET A 38 -4.86 -8.70 -9.77
N THR A 39 -4.18 -8.29 -10.83
CA THR A 39 -3.65 -6.91 -10.95
C THR A 39 -4.73 -5.85 -11.03
N GLU A 40 -5.93 -6.17 -11.56
CA GLU A 40 -7.11 -5.30 -11.45
C GLU A 40 -7.73 -5.32 -10.04
N MET A 41 -7.41 -6.31 -9.20
CA MET A 41 -7.86 -6.39 -7.79
C MET A 41 -6.86 -5.78 -6.79
N ASP A 42 -5.59 -5.64 -7.16
CA ASP A 42 -4.58 -4.88 -6.41
C ASP A 42 -4.75 -3.36 -6.57
N ASP A 43 -5.61 -2.93 -7.48
CA ASP A 43 -6.22 -1.60 -7.42
C ASP A 43 -7.16 -1.58 -6.19
N PHE A 44 -6.60 -1.39 -5.00
CA PHE A 44 -7.35 -0.84 -3.86
C PHE A 44 -7.92 0.50 -4.35
N GLU A 45 -9.14 0.49 -4.89
CA GLU A 45 -9.85 1.71 -5.23
C GLU A 45 -9.93 2.55 -3.96
N GLU A 46 -9.11 3.60 -3.88
CA GLU A 46 -9.14 4.53 -2.76
C GLU A 46 -10.59 4.99 -2.62
N CYS A 47 -11.20 4.66 -1.48
CA CYS A 47 -12.58 5.06 -1.23
C CYS A 47 -12.57 6.52 -0.78
N ILE A 48 -12.45 7.43 -1.74
CA ILE A 48 -12.26 8.85 -1.50
C ILE A 48 -13.50 9.46 -0.82
N GLY A 49 -13.27 10.24 0.24
CA GLY A 49 -14.27 11.06 0.92
C GLY A 49 -13.62 12.18 1.73
N GLU A 50 -14.41 13.15 2.20
CA GLU A 50 -13.87 14.21 3.08
C GLU A 50 -13.83 13.70 4.52
N GLY A 51 -12.65 13.35 5.02
CA GLY A 51 -12.47 12.89 6.40
C GLY A 51 -12.27 14.06 7.37
N PRO A 52 -12.61 13.89 8.67
CA PRO A 52 -12.49 14.97 9.66
C PRO A 52 -11.03 15.34 9.93
N ASP A 53 -10.72 16.53 10.44
CA ASP A 53 -9.40 16.82 11.00
C ASP A 53 -9.24 16.25 12.43
N VAL A 54 -8.03 16.31 12.99
CA VAL A 54 -7.77 15.95 14.40
C VAL A 54 -8.12 17.17 15.27
N GLU A 55 -9.06 17.01 16.20
CA GLU A 55 -9.54 18.13 17.04
C GLU A 55 -8.60 18.47 18.21
N GLY A 56 -7.74 17.53 18.64
CA GLY A 56 -6.75 17.76 19.71
C GLY A 56 -7.38 17.96 21.10
N LYS A 57 -8.48 17.27 21.40
CA LYS A 57 -9.24 17.45 22.66
C LYS A 57 -8.45 17.01 23.89
N TYR A 58 -7.54 16.05 23.77
CA TYR A 58 -6.82 15.45 24.89
C TYR A 58 -5.31 15.47 24.66
N LYS A 59 -4.63 16.49 25.20
CA LYS A 59 -3.16 16.63 25.17
C LYS A 59 -2.38 15.36 25.61
N LYS A 60 -2.98 14.49 26.42
CA LYS A 60 -2.36 13.23 26.84
C LYS A 60 -2.31 12.17 25.73
N TRP A 61 -3.24 12.21 24.78
CA TRP A 61 -3.33 11.26 23.67
C TRP A 61 -2.41 11.66 22.53
N ALA A 62 -2.37 12.94 22.16
CA ALA A 62 -1.57 13.46 21.07
C ALA A 62 -0.07 13.13 21.20
N ARG A 63 0.63 13.05 20.06
CA ARG A 63 2.10 13.01 20.03
C ARG A 63 2.66 14.34 20.57
N LYS A 64 3.93 14.32 20.98
CA LYS A 64 4.65 15.56 21.30
C LYS A 64 4.75 16.39 20.03
N GLU A 65 4.58 17.71 20.12
CA GLU A 65 4.75 18.59 18.96
C GLU A 65 6.15 18.45 18.36
N PRO A 66 6.27 18.43 17.01
CA PRO A 66 7.56 18.38 16.36
C PRO A 66 8.33 19.68 16.59
N PRO A 67 9.68 19.65 16.52
CA PRO A 67 10.46 20.88 16.52
C PRO A 67 10.12 21.76 15.30
N GLU A 68 10.44 23.05 15.38
CA GLU A 68 10.39 23.93 14.21
C GLU A 68 11.49 23.52 13.24
N LEU A 69 11.11 22.81 12.17
CA LEU A 69 12.03 22.32 11.14
C LEU A 69 12.20 23.35 10.02
N ASN A 70 13.45 23.64 9.69
CA ASN A 70 13.88 24.48 8.58
C ASN A 70 14.51 23.63 7.46
N PRO A 71 13.86 23.51 6.28
CA PRO A 71 14.36 22.71 5.17
C PRO A 71 15.76 23.10 4.67
N ARG A 72 16.24 24.32 4.96
CA ARG A 72 17.55 24.80 4.48
C ARG A 72 18.72 24.35 5.35
N THR A 73 18.46 23.99 6.60
CA THR A 73 19.50 23.69 7.61
C THR A 73 19.33 22.33 8.23
N ASP A 74 18.09 21.83 8.31
CA ASP A 74 17.78 20.69 9.15
C ASP A 74 17.68 19.42 8.31
N THR A 75 18.19 18.33 8.89
CA THR A 75 18.04 16.97 8.39
C THR A 75 16.91 16.29 9.16
N ILE A 76 16.09 15.50 8.49
CA ILE A 76 15.04 14.69 9.13
C ILE A 76 15.46 13.23 9.04
N SER A 77 15.49 12.52 10.16
CA SER A 77 15.73 11.08 10.19
C SER A 77 14.56 10.38 10.88
N PHE A 78 14.01 9.35 10.23
CA PHE A 78 12.89 8.58 10.75
C PHE A 78 13.04 7.10 10.40
N GLN A 79 12.54 6.23 11.27
CA GLN A 79 12.45 4.80 10.99
C GLN A 79 11.16 4.55 10.21
N GLN A 80 11.28 4.05 8.99
CA GLN A 80 10.13 3.75 8.13
C GLN A 80 9.43 2.47 8.61
N LEU A 81 8.10 2.38 8.42
CA LEU A 81 7.29 1.22 8.78
C LEU A 81 6.48 0.68 7.60
N GLU A 82 6.00 1.58 6.74
CA GLU A 82 5.11 1.26 5.64
C GLU A 82 5.45 2.15 4.45
N ILE A 83 5.41 1.56 3.26
CA ILE A 83 5.60 2.23 1.98
C ILE A 83 4.41 1.89 1.11
N ASP A 84 3.88 2.88 0.42
CA ASP A 84 2.90 2.70 -0.64
C ASP A 84 3.25 3.65 -1.80
N HIS A 85 2.43 3.63 -2.86
CA HIS A 85 2.45 4.66 -3.89
C HIS A 85 1.04 5.13 -4.25
N TYR A 86 0.98 6.30 -4.89
CA TYR A 86 -0.24 6.82 -5.51
C TYR A 86 0.09 7.55 -6.81
N ASN A 87 -0.91 7.68 -7.69
CA ASN A 87 -0.75 8.43 -8.94
C ASN A 87 -1.02 9.91 -8.69
N GLY A 88 -0.06 10.74 -9.06
CA GLY A 88 -0.10 12.19 -8.87
C GLY A 88 0.34 12.96 -10.11
N LEU A 89 0.49 14.27 -9.93
CA LEU A 89 1.11 15.13 -10.91
C LEU A 89 2.60 15.29 -10.57
N PRO A 90 3.48 15.41 -11.58
CA PRO A 90 4.89 15.66 -11.34
C PRO A 90 5.08 17.02 -10.69
N LEU A 91 6.07 17.10 -9.78
CA LEU A 91 6.48 18.36 -9.19
C LEU A 91 7.64 18.97 -9.99
N PRO A 92 7.63 20.31 -10.19
CA PRO A 92 8.78 21.01 -10.77
C PRO A 92 10.06 20.68 -10.00
N ASP A 93 11.18 20.61 -10.73
CA ASP A 93 12.53 20.35 -10.20
C ASP A 93 12.74 18.96 -9.56
N MET A 94 11.75 18.06 -9.65
CA MET A 94 11.91 16.64 -9.31
C MET A 94 12.34 15.81 -10.53
N PRO A 95 13.07 14.70 -10.34
CA PRO A 95 13.47 13.83 -11.44
C PRO A 95 12.26 13.12 -12.09
N GLY A 96 12.50 12.43 -13.21
CA GLY A 96 11.48 11.69 -13.93
C GLY A 96 10.63 12.56 -14.87
N SER A 97 9.52 12.00 -15.34
CA SER A 97 8.62 12.66 -16.29
C SER A 97 8.06 13.97 -15.72
N GLN A 98 8.06 15.02 -16.55
CA GLN A 98 7.37 16.28 -16.24
C GLN A 98 5.95 16.32 -16.83
N VAL A 99 5.49 15.20 -17.39
CA VAL A 99 4.15 15.01 -17.94
C VAL A 99 3.44 13.96 -17.07
N GLY A 100 2.31 14.35 -16.48
CA GLY A 100 1.48 13.47 -15.66
C GLY A 100 0.59 12.53 -16.47
N PRO A 101 0.04 11.47 -15.84
CA PRO A 101 0.22 11.10 -14.42
C PRO A 101 1.58 10.44 -14.16
N VAL A 102 2.09 10.56 -12.93
CA VAL A 102 3.32 9.90 -12.45
C VAL A 102 3.09 9.24 -11.09
N PRO A 103 3.75 8.13 -10.77
CA PRO A 103 3.68 7.54 -9.45
C PRO A 103 4.54 8.34 -8.45
N VAL A 104 4.02 8.48 -7.23
CA VAL A 104 4.72 9.10 -6.10
C VAL A 104 4.73 8.10 -4.95
N MET A 105 5.93 7.79 -4.45
CA MET A 105 6.09 6.90 -3.29
C MET A 105 5.75 7.64 -2.01
N ARG A 106 5.00 7.03 -1.09
CA ARG A 106 4.84 7.54 0.28
C ARG A 106 5.52 6.60 1.26
N LEU A 107 6.35 7.16 2.13
CA LEU A 107 6.98 6.44 3.23
C LEU A 107 6.42 6.99 4.54
N TYR A 108 5.89 6.10 5.38
CA TYR A 108 5.42 6.44 6.72
C TYR A 108 6.43 5.97 7.77
N GLY A 109 6.62 6.76 8.81
CA GLY A 109 7.46 6.34 9.91
C GLY A 109 7.54 7.32 11.05
N VAL A 110 8.51 7.11 11.94
CA VAL A 110 8.62 7.83 13.20
C VAL A 110 10.06 8.24 13.48
N THR A 111 10.24 9.50 13.85
CA THR A 111 11.54 10.04 14.31
C THR A 111 11.93 9.48 15.68
N MET A 112 13.21 9.57 16.09
CA MET A 112 13.62 9.16 17.45
C MET A 112 12.89 9.93 18.57
N ASP A 113 12.43 11.14 18.29
CA ASP A 113 11.64 11.96 19.22
C ASP A 113 10.15 11.57 19.28
N GLY A 114 9.72 10.59 18.46
CA GLY A 114 8.35 10.09 18.43
C GLY A 114 7.40 10.90 17.57
N ASN A 115 7.90 11.75 16.68
CA ASN A 115 7.07 12.48 15.70
C ASN A 115 6.77 11.61 14.48
N SER A 116 5.50 11.57 14.03
CA SER A 116 5.10 10.86 12.83
C SER A 116 5.45 11.63 11.55
N VAL A 117 5.92 10.90 10.54
CA VAL A 117 6.41 11.42 9.26
C VAL A 117 5.63 10.76 8.12
N CYS A 118 5.22 11.56 7.14
CA CYS A 118 4.81 11.12 5.81
C CYS A 118 5.74 11.79 4.80
N CYS A 119 6.57 10.99 4.15
CA CYS A 119 7.56 11.44 3.17
C CYS A 119 7.11 11.04 1.77
N HIS A 120 6.90 12.02 0.89
CA HIS A 120 6.56 11.81 -0.51
C HIS A 120 7.84 11.84 -1.35
N ALA A 121 8.25 10.70 -1.90
CA ALA A 121 9.43 10.58 -2.75
C ALA A 121 9.04 10.58 -4.24
N HIS A 122 9.53 11.58 -4.97
CA HIS A 122 9.13 11.90 -6.34
C HIS A 122 10.15 11.43 -7.38
N GLY A 123 9.64 11.06 -8.55
CA GLY A 123 10.46 10.87 -9.75
C GLY A 123 11.03 9.46 -9.93
N PHE A 124 10.63 8.50 -9.10
CA PHE A 124 10.91 7.09 -9.33
C PHE A 124 9.98 6.58 -10.44
N THR A 125 10.55 6.08 -11.54
CA THR A 125 9.78 5.73 -12.74
C THR A 125 9.77 4.21 -12.94
N PRO A 126 8.59 3.56 -13.10
CA PRO A 126 8.51 2.12 -13.33
C PRO A 126 9.26 1.70 -14.59
N TYR A 127 9.93 0.55 -14.53
CA TYR A 127 10.64 0.01 -15.69
C TYR A 127 10.69 -1.51 -15.67
N PHE A 128 10.98 -2.09 -16.84
CA PHE A 128 11.30 -3.50 -17.02
C PHE A 128 12.37 -3.64 -18.11
N TYR A 129 12.89 -4.86 -18.29
CA TYR A 129 13.92 -5.13 -19.28
C TYR A 129 13.43 -6.06 -20.39
N ALA A 130 13.95 -5.86 -21.60
CA ALA A 130 13.74 -6.75 -22.74
C ALA A 130 15.06 -7.00 -23.49
N THR A 131 15.22 -8.15 -24.13
CA THR A 131 16.36 -8.37 -25.04
C THR A 131 16.34 -7.35 -26.18
N ALA A 132 17.49 -6.75 -26.49
CA ALA A 132 17.61 -5.86 -27.64
C ALA A 132 17.82 -6.66 -28.94
N PRO A 133 17.22 -6.24 -30.07
CA PRO A 133 17.54 -6.78 -31.39
C PRO A 133 19.02 -6.68 -31.74
N ASN A 134 19.55 -7.68 -32.44
CA ASN A 134 20.90 -7.62 -32.98
C ASN A 134 21.04 -6.45 -33.97
N GLY A 135 22.00 -5.56 -33.72
CA GLY A 135 22.21 -4.37 -34.54
C GLY A 135 21.41 -3.14 -34.08
N LEU A 136 20.54 -3.27 -33.07
CA LEU A 136 19.93 -2.10 -32.44
C LEU A 136 21.01 -1.27 -31.74
N THR A 137 21.05 0.01 -32.08
CA THR A 137 21.93 1.03 -31.51
C THR A 137 21.13 2.20 -30.95
N GLY A 138 21.80 3.14 -30.28
CA GLY A 138 21.18 4.33 -29.69
C GLY A 138 20.36 5.19 -30.66
N THR A 139 20.62 5.14 -31.98
CA THR A 139 19.86 5.92 -32.97
C THR A 139 18.44 5.43 -33.15
N HIS A 140 18.15 4.16 -32.82
CA HIS A 140 16.83 3.56 -32.98
C HIS A 140 15.95 3.72 -31.74
N LEU A 141 16.52 4.12 -30.59
CA LEU A 141 15.80 4.14 -29.31
C LEU A 141 14.61 5.08 -29.32
N TYR A 142 14.74 6.24 -29.96
CA TYR A 142 13.65 7.21 -30.08
C TYR A 142 12.48 6.65 -30.89
N ASP A 143 12.76 6.03 -32.05
CA ASP A 143 11.71 5.46 -32.91
C ASP A 143 11.06 4.23 -32.26
N PHE A 144 11.85 3.39 -31.57
CA PHE A 144 11.33 2.28 -30.77
C PHE A 144 10.43 2.76 -29.63
N GLN A 145 10.85 3.78 -28.87
CA GLN A 145 10.05 4.39 -27.81
C GLN A 145 8.72 4.91 -28.38
N ALA A 146 8.76 5.67 -29.48
CA ALA A 146 7.57 6.23 -30.11
C ALA A 146 6.61 5.13 -30.60
N ALA A 147 7.14 4.05 -31.19
CA ALA A 147 6.35 2.92 -31.66
C ALA A 147 5.66 2.17 -30.52
N LEU A 148 6.39 1.83 -29.46
CA LEU A 148 5.82 1.16 -28.28
C LEU A 148 4.81 2.05 -27.55
N ASN A 149 5.11 3.34 -27.40
CA ASN A 149 4.18 4.32 -26.83
C ASN A 149 2.85 4.33 -27.59
N LYS A 150 2.90 4.44 -28.92
CA LYS A 150 1.71 4.41 -29.78
C LYS A 150 0.94 3.10 -29.63
N ALA A 151 1.63 1.96 -29.58
CA ALA A 151 1.01 0.65 -29.43
C ALA A 151 0.27 0.51 -28.09
N ILE A 152 0.89 0.92 -26.98
CA ILE A 152 0.27 0.86 -25.65
C ILE A 152 -0.95 1.78 -25.58
N ILE A 153 -0.83 3.03 -26.04
CA ILE A 153 -1.95 3.99 -26.01
C ILE A 153 -3.14 3.48 -26.85
N ALA A 154 -2.89 2.85 -27.99
CA ALA A 154 -3.94 2.26 -28.83
C ALA A 154 -4.60 1.02 -28.19
N ASP A 155 -3.90 0.31 -27.30
CA ASP A 155 -4.38 -0.89 -26.62
C ASP A 155 -5.23 -0.57 -25.36
N LEU A 156 -5.11 0.65 -24.81
CA LEU A 156 -5.88 1.09 -23.65
C LEU A 156 -7.40 1.08 -23.94
N ARG A 157 -8.13 0.18 -23.28
CA ARG A 157 -9.61 0.12 -23.33
C ARG A 157 -10.26 1.39 -22.77
N SER A 158 -9.63 2.00 -21.78
CA SER A 158 -10.07 3.25 -21.13
C SER A 158 -8.85 4.04 -20.67
N ASN A 159 -8.87 5.36 -20.89
CA ASN A 159 -7.80 6.27 -20.46
C ASN A 159 -8.32 7.29 -19.43
N ARG A 160 -8.88 6.80 -18.31
CA ARG A 160 -9.47 7.66 -17.26
C ARG A 160 -8.46 8.62 -16.64
N GLU A 161 -7.20 8.17 -16.51
CA GLU A 161 -6.10 8.94 -15.94
C GLU A 161 -5.43 9.90 -16.93
N GLN A 162 -5.96 9.99 -18.16
CA GLN A 162 -5.47 10.91 -19.20
C GLN A 162 -3.97 10.77 -19.49
N ILE A 163 -3.49 9.52 -19.57
CA ILE A 163 -2.10 9.21 -19.93
C ILE A 163 -1.84 9.76 -21.33
N GLN A 164 -0.85 10.65 -21.43
CA GLN A 164 -0.40 11.24 -22.70
C GLN A 164 0.77 10.44 -23.27
N GLU A 165 1.70 10.04 -22.40
CA GLU A 165 2.89 9.28 -22.74
C GLU A 165 2.91 8.02 -21.88
N ALA A 166 2.76 6.85 -22.50
CA ALA A 166 2.84 5.56 -21.84
C ALA A 166 4.29 5.10 -21.65
N VAL A 167 5.19 5.40 -22.60
CA VAL A 167 6.62 5.07 -22.53
C VAL A 167 7.43 6.36 -22.37
N VAL A 168 8.05 6.51 -21.21
CA VAL A 168 8.76 7.74 -20.81
C VAL A 168 10.16 7.79 -21.41
N MET A 169 10.86 6.66 -21.41
CA MET A 169 12.24 6.57 -21.87
C MET A 169 12.60 5.12 -22.21
N VAL A 170 13.54 4.93 -23.13
CA VAL A 170 14.18 3.64 -23.38
C VAL A 170 15.69 3.81 -23.38
N GLU A 171 16.38 3.00 -22.57
CA GLU A 171 17.83 2.99 -22.49
C GLU A 171 18.39 1.64 -22.98
N LEU A 172 19.63 1.66 -23.47
CA LEU A 172 20.34 0.45 -23.89
C LEU A 172 21.41 0.10 -22.85
N GLU A 173 21.27 -1.04 -22.20
CA GLU A 173 22.18 -1.50 -21.15
C GLU A 173 22.86 -2.83 -21.53
N LYS A 174 24.08 -3.03 -21.03
CA LYS A 174 24.80 -4.31 -21.18
C LYS A 174 24.59 -5.15 -19.93
N MET A 175 23.85 -6.25 -20.08
CA MET A 175 23.46 -7.12 -18.97
C MET A 175 23.64 -8.59 -19.34
N GLN A 176 23.43 -9.47 -18.36
CA GLN A 176 23.40 -10.91 -18.54
C GLN A 176 22.20 -11.49 -17.80
N SER A 177 21.62 -12.57 -18.34
CA SER A 177 20.58 -13.32 -17.63
C SER A 177 21.17 -14.01 -16.41
N ILE A 178 20.42 -14.02 -15.31
CA ILE A 178 20.74 -14.84 -14.12
C ILE A 178 20.61 -16.35 -14.41
N TYR A 179 19.79 -16.73 -15.40
CA TYR A 179 19.52 -18.13 -15.70
C TYR A 179 20.56 -18.72 -16.66
N GLY A 180 21.24 -19.76 -16.20
CA GLY A 180 22.29 -20.45 -16.95
C GLY A 180 23.66 -19.75 -16.87
N TYR A 181 24.71 -20.45 -17.31
CA TYR A 181 26.06 -19.90 -17.36
C TYR A 181 26.49 -19.74 -18.83
N SER A 182 26.77 -18.50 -19.25
CA SER A 182 27.21 -18.18 -20.61
C SER A 182 28.59 -17.52 -20.68
N GLY A 183 29.37 -17.63 -19.59
CA GLY A 183 30.64 -16.92 -19.40
C GLY A 183 30.43 -15.45 -19.06
N GLU A 184 31.43 -14.61 -19.34
CA GLU A 184 31.39 -13.16 -19.06
C GLU A 184 30.75 -12.34 -20.21
N LYS A 185 30.00 -12.99 -21.11
CA LYS A 185 29.43 -12.34 -22.29
C LYS A 185 28.20 -11.55 -21.91
N MET A 186 28.33 -10.22 -21.93
CA MET A 186 27.19 -9.31 -21.81
C MET A 186 26.44 -9.19 -23.14
N GLN A 187 25.12 -9.08 -23.05
CA GLN A 187 24.21 -8.82 -24.16
C GLN A 187 23.56 -7.45 -23.99
N ASN A 188 23.07 -6.88 -25.09
CA ASN A 188 22.33 -5.62 -25.02
C ASN A 188 20.88 -5.89 -24.61
N PHE A 189 20.39 -5.12 -23.65
CA PHE A 189 19.02 -5.11 -23.18
C PHE A 189 18.44 -3.71 -23.34
N LEU A 190 17.16 -3.64 -23.65
CA LEU A 190 16.36 -2.43 -23.58
C LEU A 190 15.83 -2.31 -22.15
N LYS A 191 16.14 -1.22 -21.46
CA LYS A 191 15.47 -0.82 -20.22
C LYS A 191 14.36 0.14 -20.58
N ILE A 192 13.11 -0.28 -20.37
CA ILE A 192 11.93 0.42 -20.86
C ILE A 192 11.22 1.04 -19.66
N PHE A 193 11.21 2.36 -19.59
CA PHE A 193 10.52 3.12 -18.56
C PHE A 193 9.10 3.45 -19.02
N VAL A 194 8.10 3.15 -18.20
CA VAL A 194 6.69 3.44 -18.47
C VAL A 194 6.14 4.42 -17.44
N ALA A 195 5.10 5.16 -17.82
CA ALA A 195 4.58 6.23 -16.98
C ALA A 195 3.97 5.74 -15.66
N LEU A 196 3.27 4.61 -15.67
CA LEU A 196 2.62 4.02 -14.51
C LEU A 196 2.93 2.51 -14.41
N PRO A 197 3.00 1.93 -13.19
CA PRO A 197 3.29 0.50 -13.00
C PRO A 197 2.37 -0.42 -13.79
N ARG A 198 1.06 -0.12 -13.82
CA ARG A 198 0.05 -0.90 -14.55
C ARG A 198 0.29 -0.99 -16.07
N LEU A 199 1.13 -0.13 -16.64
CA LEU A 199 1.47 -0.15 -18.07
C LEU A 199 2.53 -1.20 -18.43
N ILE A 200 3.21 -1.80 -17.43
CA ILE A 200 4.20 -2.87 -17.67
C ILE A 200 3.52 -4.09 -18.30
N ALA A 201 2.36 -4.51 -17.79
CA ALA A 201 1.64 -5.68 -18.29
C ALA A 201 1.23 -5.58 -19.77
N PRO A 202 0.55 -4.51 -20.25
CA PRO A 202 0.25 -4.35 -21.67
C PRO A 202 1.52 -4.15 -22.51
N ALA A 203 2.54 -3.44 -22.02
CA ALA A 203 3.80 -3.28 -22.74
C ALA A 203 4.49 -4.63 -23.00
N LYS A 204 4.61 -5.47 -21.96
CA LYS A 204 5.11 -6.85 -22.06
C LYS A 204 4.33 -7.64 -23.11
N ARG A 205 2.99 -7.69 -22.98
CA ARG A 205 2.12 -8.47 -23.88
C ARG A 205 2.28 -8.04 -25.33
N LEU A 206 2.35 -6.73 -25.60
CA LEU A 206 2.51 -6.20 -26.95
C LEU A 206 3.88 -6.61 -27.53
N LEU A 207 4.96 -6.46 -26.77
CA LEU A 207 6.29 -6.87 -27.22
C LEU A 207 6.40 -8.38 -27.50
N GLU A 208 5.68 -9.22 -26.75
CA GLU A 208 5.70 -10.67 -26.93
C GLU A 208 4.81 -11.15 -28.10
N ARG A 209 3.71 -10.45 -28.40
CA ARG A 209 2.66 -10.95 -29.32
C ARG A 209 2.54 -10.17 -30.63
N THR A 210 3.13 -9.00 -30.74
CA THR A 210 3.00 -8.14 -31.92
C THR A 210 4.35 -7.62 -32.41
N THR A 211 4.39 -7.26 -33.69
CA THR A 211 5.53 -6.53 -34.24
C THR A 211 5.37 -5.05 -33.89
N VAL A 212 5.94 -4.65 -32.75
CA VAL A 212 5.88 -3.25 -32.28
C VAL A 212 6.82 -2.35 -33.09
N PHE A 213 7.99 -2.86 -33.49
CA PHE A 213 9.02 -2.07 -34.16
C PHE A 213 9.44 -2.70 -35.49
N GLU A 214 8.93 -2.12 -36.59
CA GLU A 214 9.03 -2.65 -37.97
C GLU A 214 10.46 -2.76 -38.52
N GLU A 215 11.42 -2.03 -37.95
CA GLU A 215 12.82 -2.11 -38.36
C GLU A 215 13.48 -3.44 -37.95
N PHE A 216 12.96 -4.09 -36.91
CA PHE A 216 13.40 -5.40 -36.43
C PHE A 216 12.20 -6.37 -36.30
N PRO A 217 11.52 -6.71 -37.42
CA PRO A 217 10.19 -7.31 -37.37
C PRO A 217 10.18 -8.77 -36.90
N ASN A 218 11.33 -9.45 -36.98
CA ASN A 218 11.51 -10.85 -36.60
C ASN A 218 12.15 -11.03 -35.22
N HIS A 219 12.38 -9.95 -34.47
CA HIS A 219 12.97 -10.05 -33.14
C HIS A 219 11.93 -10.56 -32.13
N ILE A 220 12.29 -11.58 -31.37
CA ILE A 220 11.47 -12.10 -30.28
C ILE A 220 12.00 -11.49 -28.98
N TYR A 221 11.21 -10.60 -28.40
CA TYR A 221 11.56 -9.97 -27.13
C TYR A 221 11.40 -10.99 -26.00
N LEU A 222 12.48 -11.22 -25.25
CA LEU A 222 12.41 -11.90 -23.96
C LEU A 222 12.36 -10.84 -22.88
N ILE A 223 11.35 -10.93 -22.01
CA ILE A 223 11.04 -9.93 -21.00
C ILE A 223 11.56 -10.37 -19.63
N PHE A 224 12.13 -9.43 -18.88
CA PHE A 224 12.73 -9.65 -17.57
C PHE A 224 12.25 -8.57 -16.60
N GLU A 225 12.14 -8.95 -15.32
CA GLU A 225 11.74 -8.05 -14.23
C GLU A 225 10.37 -7.36 -14.38
N ALA A 226 9.54 -7.76 -15.33
CA ALA A 226 8.21 -7.20 -15.56
C ALA A 226 7.15 -7.64 -14.52
N ASN A 227 7.52 -8.48 -13.55
CA ASN A 227 6.63 -8.99 -12.50
C ASN A 227 7.18 -8.71 -11.11
N ILE A 228 7.89 -7.59 -10.96
CA ILE A 228 8.37 -7.11 -9.66
C ILE A 228 7.45 -5.97 -9.26
N ASP A 229 6.92 -6.07 -8.04
CA ASP A 229 6.07 -5.05 -7.46
C ASP A 229 6.81 -3.69 -7.42
N PHE A 230 6.09 -2.62 -7.69
CA PHE A 230 6.69 -1.29 -7.83
C PHE A 230 7.32 -0.78 -6.53
N ASP A 231 6.71 -1.09 -5.39
CA ASP A 231 7.19 -0.66 -4.07
C ASP A 231 8.46 -1.44 -3.71
N ILE A 232 8.49 -2.73 -4.05
CA ILE A 232 9.67 -3.59 -3.88
C ILE A 232 10.82 -3.14 -4.79
N ARG A 233 10.52 -2.80 -6.05
CA ARG A 233 11.49 -2.24 -7.01
C ARG A 233 12.09 -0.94 -6.46
N PHE A 234 11.26 -0.03 -5.96
CA PHE A 234 11.71 1.20 -5.30
C PHE A 234 12.65 0.92 -4.13
N MET A 235 12.27 -0.03 -3.26
CA MET A 235 13.07 -0.41 -2.11
C MET A 235 14.45 -0.95 -2.51
N VAL A 236 14.50 -1.87 -3.47
CA VAL A 236 15.76 -2.46 -3.95
C VAL A 236 16.67 -1.39 -4.55
N ASP A 237 16.14 -0.56 -5.44
CA ASP A 237 16.93 0.43 -6.17
C ASP A 237 17.45 1.57 -5.28
N CYS A 238 16.70 1.91 -4.23
CA CYS A 238 17.09 2.92 -3.25
C CYS A 238 17.86 2.32 -2.05
N GLY A 239 18.11 1.01 -2.03
CA GLY A 239 18.76 0.32 -0.91
C GLY A 239 17.98 0.38 0.40
N ILE A 240 16.65 0.49 0.33
CA ILE A 240 15.74 0.54 1.48
C ILE A 240 15.35 -0.87 1.88
N THR A 241 15.59 -1.22 3.14
CA THR A 241 15.13 -2.48 3.73
C THR A 241 13.95 -2.24 4.66
N GLY A 242 13.24 -3.31 5.03
CA GLY A 242 12.16 -3.21 6.02
C GLY A 242 12.64 -2.60 7.34
N CYS A 243 11.83 -1.70 7.90
CA CYS A 243 12.06 -1.06 9.20
C CYS A 243 13.40 -0.32 9.36
N ASN A 244 14.05 0.11 8.28
CA ASN A 244 15.31 0.82 8.37
C ASN A 244 15.13 2.33 8.61
N TRP A 245 16.25 3.02 8.82
CA TRP A 245 16.27 4.46 8.99
C TRP A 245 16.46 5.15 7.64
N ILE A 246 15.57 6.11 7.36
CA ILE A 246 15.65 7.00 6.22
C ILE A 246 16.05 8.38 6.72
N GLU A 247 17.00 8.99 6.02
CA GLU A 247 17.44 10.35 6.27
C GLU A 247 17.14 11.24 5.06
N LEU A 248 16.62 12.43 5.34
CA LEU A 248 16.33 13.49 4.41
C LEU A 248 17.32 14.64 4.68
N PRO A 249 18.41 14.75 3.90
CA PRO A 249 19.44 15.76 4.13
C PRO A 249 18.89 17.19 4.01
N SER A 250 19.49 18.14 4.73
CA SER A 250 19.16 19.56 4.54
C SER A 250 19.22 19.97 3.06
N LYS A 251 18.31 20.86 2.65
CA LYS A 251 18.15 21.41 1.29
C LYS A 251 17.63 20.43 0.24
N THR A 252 17.32 19.18 0.58
CA THR A 252 16.77 18.21 -0.39
C THR A 252 15.27 17.98 -0.26
N TRP A 253 14.67 18.41 0.86
CA TRP A 253 13.25 18.24 1.13
C TRP A 253 12.53 19.59 1.22
N THR A 254 11.22 19.57 1.00
CA THR A 254 10.33 20.71 1.23
C THR A 254 9.15 20.30 2.11
N ARG A 255 8.63 21.23 2.93
CA ARG A 255 7.50 20.95 3.82
C ARG A 255 6.18 21.24 3.10
N ARG A 256 5.21 20.33 3.20
CA ARG A 256 3.84 20.57 2.75
C ARG A 256 3.11 21.50 3.71
N THR A 257 2.16 22.28 3.20
CA THR A 257 1.39 23.25 3.99
C THR A 257 -0.11 23.01 3.87
N ALA A 258 -0.90 23.53 4.83
CA ALA A 258 -2.35 23.29 4.86
C ALA A 258 -3.08 23.74 3.59
N ASN A 259 -2.58 24.79 2.93
CA ASN A 259 -3.22 25.40 1.76
C ASN A 259 -2.41 25.22 0.46
N GLY A 260 -1.28 24.50 0.49
CA GLY A 260 -0.34 24.47 -0.64
C GLY A 260 0.21 25.86 -1.01
N ALA A 261 0.42 26.71 -0.01
CA ALA A 261 0.87 28.09 -0.23
C ALA A 261 2.35 28.14 -0.62
N GLY A 262 2.75 29.18 -1.36
CA GLY A 262 4.16 29.45 -1.67
C GLY A 262 4.85 28.40 -2.54
N GLY A 263 4.11 27.69 -3.41
CA GLY A 263 4.67 26.66 -4.28
C GLY A 263 4.84 25.29 -3.63
N THR A 264 4.32 25.09 -2.41
CA THR A 264 4.34 23.80 -1.70
C THR A 264 3.05 23.01 -1.97
N GLN A 265 3.10 21.69 -1.77
CA GLN A 265 1.91 20.85 -1.89
C GLN A 265 1.01 20.96 -0.64
N ARG A 266 -0.27 20.62 -0.83
CA ARG A 266 -1.24 20.54 0.28
C ARG A 266 -0.97 19.29 1.12
N ILE A 267 -1.07 19.43 2.44
CA ILE A 267 -1.05 18.30 3.39
C ILE A 267 -2.22 17.36 3.09
N THR A 268 -1.94 16.08 2.89
CA THR A 268 -2.96 15.04 2.67
C THR A 268 -3.02 14.00 3.79
N SER A 269 -1.97 13.92 4.63
CA SER A 269 -1.89 13.00 5.75
C SER A 269 -2.22 13.66 7.09
N ARG A 270 -2.34 12.83 8.13
CA ARG A 270 -2.47 13.21 9.55
C ARG A 270 -1.13 13.21 10.29
N CYS A 271 -0.02 12.89 9.60
CA CYS A 271 1.30 12.91 10.20
C CYS A 271 1.69 14.33 10.62
N GLN A 272 2.49 14.45 11.67
CA GLN A 272 2.94 15.77 12.17
C GLN A 272 3.91 16.45 11.20
N ILE A 273 4.71 15.65 10.50
CA ILE A 273 5.69 16.08 9.51
C ILE A 273 5.28 15.49 8.17
N GLU A 274 4.96 16.33 7.20
CA GLU A 274 4.67 15.92 5.82
C GLU A 274 5.56 16.69 4.84
N VAL A 275 6.35 15.96 4.05
CA VAL A 275 7.43 16.51 3.23
C VAL A 275 7.51 15.88 1.85
N ASP A 276 8.05 16.62 0.89
CA ASP A 276 8.37 16.16 -0.46
C ASP A 276 9.90 16.11 -0.66
N ILE A 277 10.39 15.06 -1.32
CA ILE A 277 11.80 14.87 -1.67
C ILE A 277 11.94 14.19 -3.04
N ALA A 278 13.02 14.44 -3.77
CA ALA A 278 13.38 13.64 -4.93
C ALA A 278 13.87 12.25 -4.48
N TYR A 279 13.41 11.17 -5.11
CA TYR A 279 13.73 9.81 -4.67
C TYR A 279 15.24 9.55 -4.57
N ASN A 280 16.04 10.15 -5.45
CA ASN A 280 17.49 10.00 -5.49
C ASN A 280 18.25 10.90 -4.51
N LYS A 281 17.54 11.60 -3.60
CA LYS A 281 18.12 12.45 -2.56
C LYS A 281 17.90 11.94 -1.14
N LEU A 282 17.03 10.95 -0.96
CA LEU A 282 16.90 10.26 0.33
C LEU A 282 18.15 9.41 0.57
N VAL A 283 18.52 9.24 1.83
CA VAL A 283 19.61 8.36 2.25
C VAL A 283 19.02 7.21 3.05
N SER A 284 19.26 6.00 2.57
CA SER A 284 18.91 4.76 3.25
C SER A 284 20.08 4.30 4.11
N HIS A 285 19.85 4.09 5.41
CA HIS A 285 20.89 3.62 6.33
C HIS A 285 20.73 2.13 6.61
N GLU A 286 21.85 1.40 6.57
CA GLU A 286 21.92 0.03 7.06
C GLU A 286 21.69 0.00 8.59
N PRO A 287 21.03 -1.04 9.13
CA PRO A 287 20.65 -1.12 10.53
C PRO A 287 21.84 -1.48 11.45
N GLU A 288 22.91 -0.71 11.37
CA GLU A 288 24.14 -0.89 12.12
C GLU A 288 24.46 0.34 13.00
N GLY A 289 25.24 0.13 14.07
CA GLY A 289 25.69 1.21 14.95
C GLY A 289 24.55 2.06 15.50
N GLU A 290 24.53 3.35 15.17
CA GLU A 290 23.48 4.26 15.64
C GLU A 290 22.12 4.05 14.96
N TRP A 291 22.10 3.46 13.76
CA TRP A 291 20.92 3.15 12.96
C TRP A 291 20.32 1.78 13.29
N ALA A 292 20.92 1.02 14.21
CA ALA A 292 20.33 -0.18 14.78
C ALA A 292 19.23 0.13 15.83
N LYS A 293 19.06 1.41 16.21
CA LYS A 293 18.04 1.83 17.19
C LYS A 293 16.64 1.65 16.64
N VAL A 294 15.67 1.49 17.53
CA VAL A 294 14.25 1.41 17.20
C VAL A 294 13.54 2.66 17.69
N ALA A 295 12.76 3.29 16.82
CA ALA A 295 11.95 4.46 17.12
C ALA A 295 10.86 4.12 18.17
N PRO A 296 10.40 5.09 18.96
CA PRO A 296 9.42 4.86 20.02
C PRO A 296 7.99 4.75 19.47
N PHE A 297 7.72 3.69 18.70
CA PHE A 297 6.43 3.42 18.07
C PHE A 297 5.29 3.35 19.09
N ARG A 298 4.10 3.84 18.73
CA ARG A 298 2.86 3.71 19.50
C ARG A 298 2.15 2.43 19.09
N ILE A 299 2.02 1.50 20.03
CA ILE A 299 1.30 0.24 19.84
C ILE A 299 -0.04 0.35 20.56
N LEU A 300 -1.14 0.30 19.81
CA LEU A 300 -2.50 0.31 20.33
C LEU A 300 -3.03 -1.12 20.33
N SER A 301 -3.37 -1.62 21.51
CA SER A 301 -4.14 -2.85 21.68
C SER A 301 -5.57 -2.52 22.07
N PHE A 302 -6.54 -3.17 21.42
CA PHE A 302 -7.96 -2.97 21.72
C PHE A 302 -8.77 -4.26 21.63
N ASP A 303 -9.95 -4.23 22.25
CA ASP A 303 -10.93 -5.31 22.32
C ASP A 303 -12.34 -4.69 22.44
N ILE A 304 -13.34 -5.34 21.85
CA ILE A 304 -14.74 -4.87 21.87
C ILE A 304 -15.67 -5.86 22.56
N GLU A 305 -16.74 -5.32 23.14
CA GLU A 305 -17.84 -6.11 23.69
C GLU A 305 -19.16 -5.76 22.99
N CYS A 306 -19.93 -6.79 22.63
CA CYS A 306 -21.21 -6.65 21.93
C CYS A 306 -22.34 -7.30 22.74
N ALA A 307 -23.50 -6.65 22.80
CA ALA A 307 -24.68 -7.21 23.46
C ALA A 307 -25.54 -8.04 22.47
N GLY A 308 -25.21 -9.32 22.32
CA GLY A 308 -25.89 -10.24 21.42
C GLY A 308 -27.23 -10.80 21.91
N ARG A 309 -28.07 -11.24 20.96
CA ARG A 309 -29.28 -12.03 21.24
C ARG A 309 -28.94 -13.43 21.73
N LYS A 310 -29.79 -13.99 22.60
CA LYS A 310 -29.57 -15.30 23.22
C LYS A 310 -29.44 -16.42 22.17
N GLY A 311 -28.30 -17.12 22.18
CA GLY A 311 -28.05 -18.28 21.30
C GLY A 311 -27.69 -17.91 19.85
N VAL A 312 -27.47 -16.63 19.57
CA VAL A 312 -27.09 -16.13 18.24
C VAL A 312 -25.74 -15.43 18.37
N PHE A 313 -24.82 -15.71 17.44
CA PHE A 313 -23.55 -14.99 17.38
C PHE A 313 -23.81 -13.52 16.97
N PRO A 314 -23.13 -12.52 17.55
CA PRO A 314 -23.41 -11.11 17.26
C PRO A 314 -23.36 -10.79 15.76
N GLU A 315 -24.37 -10.05 15.28
CA GLU A 315 -24.46 -9.56 13.92
C GLU A 315 -24.42 -8.01 13.91
N PRO A 316 -23.52 -7.36 13.14
CA PRO A 316 -23.33 -5.91 13.18
C PRO A 316 -24.59 -5.06 12.90
N ASN A 317 -25.55 -5.61 12.14
CA ASN A 317 -26.81 -4.94 11.83
C ASN A 317 -27.90 -5.09 12.91
N GLN A 318 -27.68 -5.90 13.95
CA GLN A 318 -28.66 -6.16 15.01
C GLN A 318 -28.11 -5.90 16.41
N ASP A 319 -26.90 -6.36 16.68
CA ASP A 319 -26.36 -6.47 18.03
C ASP A 319 -25.36 -5.31 18.29
N PRO A 320 -25.62 -4.42 19.26
CA PRO A 320 -24.83 -3.21 19.47
C PRO A 320 -23.48 -3.50 20.10
N VAL A 321 -22.48 -2.70 19.74
CA VAL A 321 -21.22 -2.58 20.48
C VAL A 321 -21.52 -1.77 21.75
N ILE A 322 -21.12 -2.30 22.89
CA ILE A 322 -21.40 -1.71 24.20
C ILE A 322 -20.14 -1.22 24.93
N GLN A 323 -18.97 -1.79 24.63
CA GLN A 323 -17.69 -1.33 25.19
C GLN A 323 -16.55 -1.48 24.18
N ILE A 324 -15.57 -0.59 24.25
CA ILE A 324 -14.31 -0.69 23.52
C ILE A 324 -13.18 -0.32 24.49
N ALA A 325 -12.34 -1.30 24.85
CA ALA A 325 -11.21 -1.09 25.75
C ALA A 325 -9.93 -0.87 24.96
N ASN A 326 -9.06 0.07 25.40
CA ASN A 326 -7.81 0.37 24.71
C ASN A 326 -6.64 0.52 25.69
N MET A 327 -5.50 0.00 25.26
CA MET A 327 -4.21 0.14 25.91
C MET A 327 -3.18 0.62 24.89
N VAL A 328 -2.49 1.72 25.19
CA VAL A 328 -1.44 2.24 24.31
C VAL A 328 -0.11 2.26 25.04
N VAL A 329 0.88 1.59 24.45
CA VAL A 329 2.26 1.54 24.93
C VAL A 329 3.21 2.14 23.90
N ARG A 330 4.33 2.70 24.37
CA ARG A 330 5.43 3.09 23.48
C ARG A 330 6.43 1.95 23.42
N GLN A 331 6.94 1.64 22.23
CA GLN A 331 7.97 0.64 22.04
C GLN A 331 9.15 0.88 22.99
N GLY A 332 9.57 -0.16 23.69
CA GLY A 332 10.61 -0.11 24.71
C GLY A 332 10.16 0.32 26.11
N GLN A 333 8.89 0.71 26.31
CA GLN A 333 8.33 1.00 27.63
C GLN A 333 7.55 -0.21 28.18
N HIS A 334 7.65 -0.46 29.49
CA HIS A 334 6.95 -1.58 30.15
C HIS A 334 5.47 -1.28 30.44
N GLU A 335 5.15 -0.03 30.74
CA GLU A 335 3.82 0.37 31.19
C GLU A 335 3.08 1.16 30.10
N PRO A 336 1.80 0.84 29.83
CA PRO A 336 0.98 1.63 28.93
C PRO A 336 0.69 3.01 29.52
N PHE A 337 0.83 4.04 28.69
CA PHE A 337 0.63 5.44 29.08
C PHE A 337 -0.81 5.92 28.86
N ILE A 338 -1.58 5.20 28.03
CA ILE A 338 -3.02 5.36 27.87
C ILE A 338 -3.70 4.06 28.24
N ARG A 339 -4.73 4.18 29.09
CA ARG A 339 -5.63 3.11 29.49
C ARG A 339 -7.01 3.71 29.54
N ASN A 340 -7.88 3.33 28.60
CA ASN A 340 -9.23 3.87 28.55
C ASN A 340 -10.24 2.78 28.17
N ILE A 341 -11.49 3.07 28.46
CA ILE A 341 -12.63 2.27 28.02
C ILE A 341 -13.74 3.20 27.56
N PHE A 342 -14.21 2.99 26.34
CA PHE A 342 -15.39 3.63 25.80
C PHE A 342 -16.59 2.77 26.17
N THR A 343 -17.65 3.37 26.74
CA THR A 343 -18.83 2.62 27.19
C THR A 343 -20.12 3.22 26.64
N LEU A 344 -21.03 2.36 26.20
CA LEU A 344 -22.41 2.72 25.99
C LEU A 344 -23.10 2.85 27.34
N LYS A 345 -23.74 4.00 27.56
CA LYS A 345 -24.27 4.43 28.87
C LYS A 345 -23.17 4.65 29.91
N SER A 346 -23.61 5.01 31.11
CA SER A 346 -22.74 5.29 32.24
C SER A 346 -22.02 4.03 32.72
N CYS A 347 -20.78 4.22 33.15
CA CYS A 347 -19.97 3.21 33.82
C CYS A 347 -19.37 3.81 35.08
N ALA A 348 -19.25 3.02 36.14
CA ALA A 348 -18.62 3.48 37.37
C ALA A 348 -17.12 3.78 37.14
N PRO A 349 -16.52 4.73 37.86
CA PRO A 349 -15.08 5.01 37.73
C PRO A 349 -14.24 3.78 38.05
N ILE A 350 -13.20 3.54 37.23
CA ILE A 350 -12.22 2.46 37.43
C ILE A 350 -10.86 3.11 37.72
N VAL A 351 -10.21 2.71 38.82
CA VAL A 351 -8.94 3.31 39.25
C VAL A 351 -7.86 3.11 38.17
N GLY A 352 -7.23 4.21 37.76
CA GLY A 352 -6.16 4.20 36.76
C GLY A 352 -6.62 4.10 35.30
N ILE A 353 -7.92 4.05 35.03
CA ILE A 353 -8.51 3.95 33.69
C ILE A 353 -9.37 5.18 33.39
N GLN A 354 -9.25 5.75 32.20
CA GLN A 354 -10.15 6.79 31.73
C GLN A 354 -11.45 6.14 31.19
N VAL A 355 -12.56 6.34 31.90
CA VAL A 355 -13.88 5.87 31.48
C VAL A 355 -14.55 6.95 30.62
N ILE A 356 -14.87 6.63 29.37
CA ILE A 356 -15.44 7.55 28.37
C ILE A 356 -16.83 7.06 27.97
N SER A 357 -17.85 7.57 28.64
CA SER A 357 -19.22 7.14 28.43
C SER A 357 -19.94 7.98 27.36
N SER A 358 -20.80 7.32 26.58
CA SER A 358 -21.68 7.94 25.59
C SER A 358 -23.11 7.47 25.75
N GLU A 359 -24.09 8.36 25.57
CA GLU A 359 -25.50 8.00 25.69
C GLU A 359 -26.02 7.17 24.52
N LYS A 360 -25.41 7.34 23.34
CA LYS A 360 -25.75 6.61 22.12
C LYS A 360 -24.50 5.92 21.55
N GLU A 361 -24.73 4.83 20.84
CA GLU A 361 -23.67 3.98 20.28
C GLU A 361 -22.91 4.68 19.15
N ASP A 362 -23.61 5.37 18.24
CA ASP A 362 -23.02 6.20 17.19
C ASP A 362 -22.00 7.21 17.76
N GLN A 363 -22.35 7.88 18.86
CA GLN A 363 -21.45 8.80 19.56
C GLN A 363 -20.26 8.10 20.20
N MET A 364 -20.41 6.85 20.66
CA MET A 364 -19.30 6.07 21.20
C MET A 364 -18.31 5.71 20.09
N LEU A 365 -18.81 5.22 18.95
CA LEU A 365 -18.02 4.86 17.79
C LEU A 365 -17.27 6.08 17.24
N GLU A 366 -17.96 7.21 17.05
CA GLU A 366 -17.34 8.45 16.55
C GLU A 366 -16.22 8.96 17.49
N LYS A 367 -16.43 8.90 18.81
CA LYS A 367 -15.39 9.25 19.79
C LYS A 367 -14.21 8.28 19.78
N TRP A 368 -14.45 6.98 19.54
CA TRP A 368 -13.37 6.01 19.41
C TRP A 368 -12.54 6.26 18.14
N ALA A 369 -13.19 6.55 17.02
CA ALA A 369 -12.51 6.94 15.79
C ALA A 369 -11.71 8.25 15.96
N GLU A 370 -12.24 9.23 16.68
CA GLU A 370 -11.51 10.45 17.06
C GLU A 370 -10.28 10.13 17.91
N PHE A 371 -10.42 9.25 18.90
CA PHE A 371 -9.33 8.78 19.74
C PHE A 371 -8.22 8.11 18.92
N VAL A 372 -8.55 7.22 17.99
CA VAL A 372 -7.58 6.57 17.10
C VAL A 372 -6.80 7.62 16.30
N ARG A 373 -7.49 8.59 15.70
CA ARG A 373 -6.85 9.67 14.93
C ARG A 373 -5.96 10.57 15.78
N GLU A 374 -6.36 10.86 17.02
CA GLU A 374 -5.57 11.70 17.93
C GLU A 374 -4.37 10.96 18.53
N VAL A 375 -4.50 9.65 18.78
CA VAL A 375 -3.39 8.81 19.23
C VAL A 375 -2.37 8.59 18.13
N ASP A 376 -2.78 8.54 16.86
CA ASP A 376 -1.90 8.25 15.73
C ASP A 376 -1.02 7.01 16.01
N PRO A 377 -1.62 5.83 16.25
CA PRO A 377 -0.86 4.61 16.52
C PRO A 377 -0.06 4.20 15.29
N ASP A 378 1.12 3.61 15.54
CA ASP A 378 1.96 3.04 14.49
C ASP A 378 1.61 1.58 14.23
N LEU A 379 1.15 0.86 15.26
CA LEU A 379 0.72 -0.54 15.16
C LEU A 379 -0.59 -0.76 15.90
N PHE A 380 -1.50 -1.49 15.26
CA PHE A 380 -2.65 -2.10 15.90
C PHE A 380 -2.34 -3.54 16.28
N THR A 381 -2.74 -3.93 17.49
CA THR A 381 -2.60 -5.30 17.99
C THR A 381 -3.86 -5.70 18.76
N GLY A 382 -4.04 -7.00 18.97
CA GLY A 382 -5.21 -7.53 19.66
C GLY A 382 -5.40 -9.00 19.29
N TYR A 383 -6.46 -9.61 19.80
CA TYR A 383 -6.78 -11.00 19.52
C TYR A 383 -7.97 -11.07 18.57
N ASN A 384 -7.77 -11.62 17.38
CA ASN A 384 -8.80 -11.76 16.34
C ASN A 384 -9.35 -10.44 15.73
N ILE A 385 -8.65 -9.32 15.92
CA ILE A 385 -9.09 -7.99 15.47
C ILE A 385 -9.35 -7.88 13.95
N ASN A 386 -8.62 -8.64 13.14
CA ASN A 386 -8.77 -8.61 11.67
C ASN A 386 -10.01 -9.35 11.18
N ASN A 387 -10.44 -10.42 11.88
CA ASN A 387 -11.57 -11.25 11.46
C ASN A 387 -12.86 -10.94 12.23
N PHE A 388 -12.77 -10.21 13.33
CA PHE A 388 -13.93 -9.85 14.15
C PHE A 388 -13.98 -8.36 14.42
N ASP A 389 -13.12 -7.81 15.29
CA ASP A 389 -13.31 -6.47 15.85
C ASP A 389 -13.38 -5.36 14.80
N PHE A 390 -12.39 -5.25 13.90
CA PHE A 390 -12.40 -4.23 12.85
C PHE A 390 -13.57 -4.40 11.87
N PRO A 391 -13.79 -5.58 11.26
CA PRO A 391 -14.95 -5.79 10.40
C PRO A 391 -16.27 -5.51 11.11
N TYR A 392 -16.41 -5.90 12.38
CA TYR A 392 -17.62 -5.68 13.16
C TYR A 392 -17.87 -4.19 13.39
N LEU A 393 -16.85 -3.45 13.84
CA LEU A 393 -16.91 -2.02 14.07
C LEU A 393 -17.24 -1.24 12.79
N ILE A 394 -16.56 -1.53 11.68
CA ILE A 394 -16.78 -0.87 10.38
C ILE A 394 -18.22 -1.14 9.90
N ASN A 395 -18.66 -2.40 9.91
CA ASN A 395 -20.00 -2.75 9.49
C ASN A 395 -21.09 -2.16 10.41
N ARG A 396 -20.84 -2.11 11.72
CA ARG A 396 -21.76 -1.49 12.69
C ARG A 396 -21.86 0.01 12.47
N ALA A 397 -20.73 0.69 12.30
CA ALA A 397 -20.68 2.11 12.04
C ALA A 397 -21.41 2.47 10.73
N ASN A 398 -21.22 1.69 9.67
CA ASN A 398 -21.94 1.83 8.40
C ASN A 398 -23.45 1.63 8.59
N HIS A 399 -23.88 0.61 9.34
CA HIS A 399 -25.29 0.37 9.65
C HIS A 399 -25.93 1.56 10.40
N LEU A 400 -25.19 2.14 11.36
CA LEU A 400 -25.62 3.31 12.12
C LEU A 400 -25.43 4.64 11.38
N LYS A 401 -24.84 4.62 10.18
CA LYS A 401 -24.52 5.80 9.37
C LYS A 401 -23.61 6.81 10.10
N CYS A 402 -22.65 6.30 10.85
CA CYS A 402 -21.56 7.11 11.40
C CYS A 402 -20.78 7.73 10.25
N GLN A 403 -20.60 9.04 10.26
CA GLN A 403 -20.05 9.79 9.13
C GLN A 403 -18.54 9.64 9.05
N ASN A 404 -17.86 9.68 10.20
CA ASN A 404 -16.41 9.83 10.25
C ASN A 404 -15.68 8.59 10.77
N PHE A 405 -16.42 7.53 11.08
CA PHE A 405 -15.85 6.32 11.66
C PHE A 405 -14.86 5.64 10.72
N THR A 406 -15.21 5.53 9.44
CA THR A 406 -14.40 4.84 8.42
C THR A 406 -13.23 5.68 7.92
N PHE A 407 -12.78 6.70 8.64
CA PHE A 407 -11.56 7.45 8.34
C PHE A 407 -10.57 7.27 9.49
N LEU A 408 -10.06 6.04 9.65
CA LEU A 408 -9.11 5.67 10.70
C LEU A 408 -7.66 5.81 10.26
N GLY A 409 -7.40 5.67 8.96
CA GLY A 409 -6.06 5.74 8.37
C GLY A 409 -5.39 7.12 8.44
N ARG A 410 -4.09 7.13 8.08
CA ARG A 410 -3.25 8.34 8.08
C ARG A 410 -3.56 9.29 6.93
N ILE A 411 -4.04 8.81 5.78
CA ILE A 411 -4.50 9.68 4.70
C ILE A 411 -5.89 10.21 5.06
N LYS A 412 -6.05 11.54 5.10
CA LYS A 412 -7.26 12.18 5.66
C LYS A 412 -8.54 11.76 4.94
N ASN A 413 -8.44 11.69 3.61
CA ASN A 413 -9.58 11.58 2.71
C ASN A 413 -9.72 10.20 2.08
N ASN A 414 -9.08 9.18 2.66
CA ASN A 414 -9.22 7.80 2.24
C ASN A 414 -9.98 7.01 3.32
N LYS A 415 -11.04 6.31 2.92
CA LYS A 415 -11.79 5.46 3.84
C LYS A 415 -11.03 4.17 4.13
N SER A 416 -11.10 3.74 5.38
CA SER A 416 -10.49 2.54 5.96
C SER A 416 -11.32 1.29 5.74
#